data_AF-A0A966WD64-F1
#
_entry.id   AF-A0A966WD64-F1
#
_cell.length_a   1.000
_cell.length_b   1.000
_cell.length_c   1.000
_cell.angle_alpha   90.00
_cell.angle_beta   90.00
_cell.angle_gamma   90.00
#
_symmetry.space_group_name_H-M   'P 1'
#
loop_
_entity.id
_entity.type
_entity.pdbx_description
1 polymer ?
#
loop_
_entity_poly.entity_id
_entity_poly.type
_entity_poly.pdbx_seq_one_letter_code
_entity_poly.pdbx_strand_id
1 'polypeptide(L)' 'NANPFYQELIKTTGEMPKWNFHKYLILPQGKKVYAFTSDVTPDSPEILDKIKAELK' A
#
# COMPACT_ATOMS: atom_id res chain seq x y z
N ASN A 1 -12.77 5.44 -15.83
CA ASN A 1 -13.31 5.17 -14.48
C ASN A 1 -12.33 4.25 -13.76
N ALA A 2 -11.88 4.59 -12.55
CA ALA A 2 -10.99 3.71 -11.79
C ALA A 2 -11.78 2.51 -11.25
N ASN A 3 -11.17 1.33 -11.17
CA ASN A 3 -11.82 0.15 -10.59
C ASN A 3 -12.18 0.44 -9.11
N PRO A 4 -13.38 0.04 -8.62
CA PRO A 4 -13.83 0.31 -7.26
C PRO A 4 -12.82 -0.04 -6.15
N PHE A 5 -12.06 -1.13 -6.32
CA PHE A 5 -10.99 -1.51 -5.40
C PHE A 5 -9.94 -0.39 -5.22
N TYR A 6 -9.44 0.18 -6.32
CA TYR A 6 -8.49 1.28 -6.24
C TYR A 6 -9.12 2.57 -5.72
N GLN A 7 -10.41 2.81 -5.97
CA GLN A 7 -11.10 3.96 -5.39
C GLN A 7 -11.12 3.88 -3.85
N GLU A 8 -11.35 2.69 -3.30
CA GLU A 8 -11.33 2.46 -1.86
C GLU A 8 -9.92 2.61 -1.27
N LEU A 9 -8.90 2.09 -1.95
CA LEU A 9 -7.51 2.27 -1.54
C LEU A 9 -7.12 3.76 -1.51
N ILE A 10 -7.45 4.53 -2.55
CA ILE A 10 -7.20 5.98 -2.62
C ILE A 10 -7.92 6.72 -1.49
N LYS A 11 -9.19 6.37 -1.21
CA LYS A 11 -9.95 6.97 -0.09
C LYS A 11 -9.31 6.65 1.26
N THR A 12 -8.77 5.45 1.41
CA THR A 12 -8.19 4.98 2.67
C THR A 12 -6.81 5.58 2.94
N THR A 13 -5.97 5.72 1.90
CA THR A 13 -4.57 6.17 2.06
C THR A 13 -4.37 7.64 1.72
N GLY A 14 -5.28 8.26 0.97
CA GLY A 14 -5.09 9.60 0.38
C GLY A 14 -4.12 9.62 -0.81
N GLU A 15 -3.54 8.48 -1.16
CA GLU A 15 -2.51 8.34 -2.20
C GLU A 15 -3.05 7.55 -3.38
N MET A 16 -2.81 8.06 -4.59
CA MET A 16 -3.22 7.42 -5.84
C MET A 16 -2.03 6.94 -6.67
N PRO A 17 -2.18 5.86 -7.47
CA PRO A 17 -1.13 5.43 -8.37
C PRO A 17 -0.85 6.50 -9.43
N LYS A 18 0.36 7.08 -9.40
CA LYS A 18 0.83 8.07 -10.39
C LYS A 18 1.58 7.43 -11.54
N TRP A 19 2.18 6.26 -11.32
CA TRP A 19 2.96 5.53 -12.31
C TRP A 19 2.86 4.01 -12.08
N ASN A 20 3.36 3.24 -13.05
CA ASN A 20 3.51 1.80 -12.90
C ASN A 20 4.33 1.47 -11.65
N PHE A 21 4.01 0.33 -11.02
CA PHE A 21 4.65 -0.14 -9.79
C PHE A 21 4.40 0.70 -8.53
N HIS A 22 3.30 1.46 -8.45
CA HIS A 22 2.80 1.95 -7.16
C HIS A 22 2.35 0.78 -6.29
N LYS A 23 2.57 0.84 -4.98
CA LYS A 23 2.39 -0.32 -4.08
C LYS A 23 1.44 0.05 -2.96
N TYR A 24 0.54 -0.87 -2.64
CA TYR A 24 -0.28 -0.82 -1.43
C TYR A 24 0.06 -2.00 -0.53
N LEU A 25 0.26 -1.75 0.75
CA LEU A 25 0.36 -2.79 1.77
C LEU A 25 -0.91 -2.79 2.59
N ILE A 26 -1.69 -3.86 2.46
CA ILE A 26 -2.96 -4.06 3.18
C ILE A 26 -2.68 -5.01 4.35
N LEU A 27 -2.85 -4.52 5.58
CA LEU A 27 -2.66 -5.35 6.78
C LEU A 27 -3.80 -6.37 6.95
N PRO A 28 -3.62 -7.42 7.76
CA PRO A 28 -4.66 -8.44 7.98
C PRO A 28 -6.02 -7.83 8.33
N GLN A 29 -7.07 -8.38 7.72
CA GLN A 29 -8.46 -7.92 7.86
C GLN A 29 -8.69 -6.45 7.46
N GLY A 30 -7.78 -5.84 6.69
CA GLY A 30 -7.93 -4.46 6.21
C GLY A 30 -7.81 -3.41 7.32
N LYS A 31 -7.23 -3.76 8.48
CA LYS A 31 -7.12 -2.85 9.65
C LYS A 31 -6.39 -1.54 9.32
N LYS A 32 -5.47 -1.58 8.36
CA LYS A 32 -4.73 -0.43 7.87
C LYS A 32 -4.20 -0.70 6.47
N VAL A 33 -4.10 0.36 5.68
CA VAL A 33 -3.48 0.32 4.36
C VAL A 33 -2.40 1.39 4.31
N TYR A 34 -1.22 1.01 3.80
CA TYR A 34 -0.14 1.94 3.47
C TYR A 34 -0.01 2.03 1.95
N ALA A 35 0.45 3.18 1.46
CA ALA A 35 0.75 3.42 0.05
C ALA A 35 2.21 3.82 -0.10
N PHE A 36 2.86 3.32 -1.15
CA PHE A 36 4.25 3.62 -1.47
C PHE A 36 4.39 3.97 -2.94
N THR A 37 5.21 4.98 -3.21
CA THR A 37 5.51 5.44 -4.56
C THR A 37 6.29 4.40 -5.36
N SER A 38 6.35 4.58 -6.67
CA SER A 38 6.92 3.61 -7.59
C SER A 38 8.43 3.35 -7.38
N ASP A 39 9.15 4.36 -6.91
CA ASP A 39 10.59 4.35 -6.61
C ASP A 39 10.95 3.58 -5.33
N VAL A 40 10.00 3.32 -4.44
CA VAL A 40 10.22 2.48 -3.26
C VAL A 40 10.42 1.03 -3.70
N THR A 41 11.55 0.40 -3.36
CA THR A 41 11.78 -1.01 -3.69
C THR A 41 10.88 -1.93 -2.86
N PRO A 42 10.43 -3.07 -3.40
CA PRO A 42 9.55 -3.99 -2.66
C PRO A 42 10.13 -4.54 -1.34
N ASP A 43 11.46 -4.60 -1.25
CA ASP A 43 12.24 -5.07 -0.09
C ASP A 43 12.76 -3.93 0.80
N SER A 44 12.33 -2.69 0.55
CA SER A 44 12.72 -1.55 1.37
C SER A 44 12.37 -1.78 2.85
N PRO A 45 13.21 -1.31 3.79
CA PRO A 45 12.90 -1.39 5.21
C PRO A 45 11.54 -0.80 5.55
N GLU A 46 11.12 0.27 4.85
CA GLU A 46 9.82 0.91 5.05
C GLU A 46 8.64 -0.05 4.84
N ILE A 47 8.71 -0.94 3.85
CA ILE A 47 7.68 -1.95 3.60
C ILE A 47 7.87 -3.14 4.56
N LEU A 48 9.10 -3.66 4.65
CA LEU A 48 9.39 -4.87 5.42
C LEU A 48 9.11 -4.70 6.92
N ASP A 49 9.38 -3.53 7.50
CA ASP A 49 9.14 -3.28 8.92
C ASP A 49 7.64 -3.29 9.23
N LYS A 50 6.78 -2.79 8.32
CA LYS A 50 5.32 -2.87 8.48
C LYS A 50 4.82 -4.30 8.37
N ILE A 51 5.40 -5.11 7.48
CA ILE A 51 5.05 -6.52 7.34
C ILE A 51 5.46 -7.27 8.61
N LYS A 52 6.72 -7.15 9.03
CA LYS A 52 7.28 -7.85 10.20
C LYS A 52 6.54 -7.51 11.49
N ALA A 53 6.07 -6.28 11.64
CA ALA A 53 5.27 -5.88 12.81
C ALA A 53 3.94 -6.66 12.94
N GLU A 54 3.39 -7.19 11.84
CA GLU A 54 2.15 -7.97 11.84
C GLU A 54 2.39 -9.49 11.89
N LEU A 55 3.63 -9.93 11.74
CA LEU A 55 4.00 -11.34 11.86
C LEU A 55 4.27 -11.64 13.34
N LYS A 56 3.38 -12.42 13.95
CA LYS A 56 3.59 -13.04 15.26
C LYS A 56 4.27 -14.38 15.10
#